data_AF-A0A257LT38-F1
#
_entry.id   AF-A0A257LT38-F1
#
_cell.length_a   1.000
_cell.length_b   1.000
_cell.length_c   1.000
_cell.angle_alpha   90.00
_cell.angle_beta   90.00
_cell.angle_gamma   90.00
#
_symmetry.space_group_name_H-M   'P 1'
#
loop_
_entity.id
_entity.type
_entity.pdbx_description
1 polymer ?
#
loop_
_entity_poly.entity_id
_entity_poly.type
_entity_poly.pdbx_seq_one_letter_code
_entity_poly.pdbx_strand_id
1 'polypeptide(L)'
;MTRDEIKQKVVDIIIEKLGVDPSAVTEDAHFIKDLGADSLDTVELLMGVEETFNIEIPDEEAGKLETVGKVIDYLTWQPKTRIGWVYWSHPV
;
A
#
# COMPACT_ATOMS: atom_id res chain seq x y z
N MET A 1 0.74 -10.16 -12.04
CA MET A 1 -0.21 -10.52 -10.97
C MET A 1 -1.58 -10.08 -11.43
N THR A 2 -2.61 -10.86 -11.18
CA THR A 2 -4.00 -10.44 -11.41
C THR A 2 -4.44 -9.48 -10.31
N ARG A 3 -5.53 -8.73 -10.51
CA ARG A 3 -6.12 -7.87 -9.47
C ARG A 3 -6.45 -8.67 -8.20
N ASP A 4 -6.94 -9.89 -8.35
CA ASP A 4 -7.29 -10.76 -7.21
C ASP A 4 -6.05 -11.17 -6.41
N GLU A 5 -4.93 -11.48 -7.08
CA GLU A 5 -3.66 -11.77 -6.41
C GLU A 5 -3.11 -10.53 -5.68
N ILE A 6 -3.27 -9.33 -6.26
CA ILE A 6 -2.90 -8.07 -5.61
C ILE A 6 -3.76 -7.84 -4.38
N LYS A 7 -5.08 -7.97 -4.52
CA LYS A 7 -6.05 -7.81 -3.44
C LYS A 7 -5.72 -8.72 -2.27
N GLN A 8 -5.48 -10.00 -2.52
CA GLN A 8 -5.16 -10.95 -1.46
C GLN A 8 -3.92 -10.50 -0.67
N LYS A 9 -2.84 -10.14 -1.37
CA LYS A 9 -1.62 -9.67 -0.69
C LYS A 9 -1.83 -8.38 0.09
N VAL A 10 -2.58 -7.42 -0.46
CA VAL A 10 -2.88 -6.17 0.23
C VAL A 10 -3.69 -6.45 1.51
N VAL A 11 -4.68 -7.32 1.44
CA VAL A 11 -5.46 -7.76 2.60
C VAL A 11 -4.57 -8.42 3.65
N ASP A 12 -3.67 -9.31 3.24
CA ASP A 12 -2.74 -9.98 4.16
C ASP A 12 -1.84 -8.97 4.90
N ILE A 13 -1.29 -7.98 4.19
CA ILE A 13 -0.47 -6.89 4.78
C ILE A 13 -1.30 -6.09 5.80
N ILE A 14 -2.54 -5.76 5.46
CA ILE A 14 -3.44 -4.99 6.33
C ILE A 14 -3.72 -5.74 7.64
N ILE A 15 -4.01 -7.04 7.55
CA ILE A 15 -4.27 -7.88 8.73
C ILE A 15 -3.01 -7.99 9.59
N GLU A 16 -1.84 -8.18 8.97
CA GLU A 16 -0.57 -8.30 9.69
C GLU A 16 -0.19 -7.00 10.41
N LYS A 17 -0.36 -5.85 9.74
CA LYS A 17 0.06 -4.55 10.27
C LYS A 17 -0.94 -3.96 11.26
N LEU A 18 -2.23 -4.02 10.95
CA LEU A 18 -3.28 -3.37 11.75
C LEU A 18 -3.95 -4.33 12.74
N GLY A 19 -3.75 -5.64 12.62
CA GLY A 19 -4.38 -6.62 13.51
C GLY A 19 -5.91 -6.66 13.41
N VAL A 20 -6.47 -6.25 12.26
CA VAL A 20 -7.92 -6.17 12.03
C VAL A 20 -8.49 -7.49 11.51
N ASP A 21 -9.80 -7.67 11.65
CA ASP A 21 -10.50 -8.83 11.11
C ASP A 21 -10.48 -8.80 9.57
N PRO A 22 -10.15 -9.92 8.89
CA PRO A 22 -10.16 -10.00 7.42
C PRO A 22 -11.49 -9.57 6.79
N SER A 23 -12.62 -9.80 7.48
CA SER A 23 -13.95 -9.42 7.00
C SER A 23 -14.21 -7.90 7.04
N ALA A 24 -13.45 -7.15 7.84
CA ALA A 24 -13.50 -5.69 7.85
C ALA A 24 -12.72 -5.07 6.68
N VAL A 25 -11.81 -5.83 6.04
CA VAL A 25 -10.95 -5.34 4.96
C VAL A 25 -11.68 -5.40 3.62
N THR A 26 -12.61 -4.46 3.43
CA THR A 26 -13.35 -4.28 2.18
C THR A 26 -12.67 -3.24 1.28
N GLU A 27 -12.96 -3.23 -0.03
CA GLU A 27 -12.34 -2.27 -0.97
C GLU A 27 -12.71 -0.81 -0.66
N ASP A 28 -13.87 -0.58 -0.06
CA ASP A 28 -14.35 0.72 0.40
C ASP A 28 -13.85 1.12 1.79
N ALA A 29 -13.26 0.19 2.55
CA ALA A 29 -12.78 0.47 3.90
C ALA A 29 -11.67 1.53 3.89
N HIS A 30 -11.88 2.57 4.67
CA HIS A 30 -10.91 3.63 4.91
C HIS A 30 -9.99 3.24 6.07
N PHE A 31 -8.67 3.36 5.86
CA PHE A 31 -7.68 2.90 6.85
C PHE A 31 -7.88 3.52 8.23
N ILE A 32 -8.04 4.85 8.29
CA ILE A 32 -8.26 5.55 9.55
C ILE A 32 -9.69 5.40 10.08
N LYS A 33 -10.70 5.68 9.24
CA LYS A 33 -12.09 5.82 9.70
C LYS A 33 -12.76 4.49 10.01
N ASP A 34 -12.44 3.44 9.25
CA ASP A 34 -13.12 2.16 9.34
C ASP A 34 -12.22 1.07 9.96
N LEU A 35 -10.93 1.08 9.65
CA LEU A 35 -9.96 0.10 10.19
C LEU A 35 -9.25 0.59 11.45
N GLY A 36 -9.47 1.84 11.86
CA GLY A 36 -8.91 2.40 13.10
C GLY A 36 -7.40 2.62 13.08
N ALA A 37 -6.78 2.64 11.90
CA ALA A 37 -5.37 2.97 11.74
C ALA A 37 -5.11 4.43 12.17
N ASP A 38 -3.96 4.69 12.76
CA ASP A 38 -3.48 6.05 12.92
C ASP A 38 -2.63 6.53 11.72
N SER A 39 -2.12 7.76 11.78
CA SER A 39 -1.29 8.30 10.70
C SER A 39 0.03 7.54 10.51
N LEU A 40 0.62 7.00 11.58
CA LEU A 40 1.86 6.22 11.51
C LEU A 40 1.58 4.85 10.91
N ASP A 41 0.50 4.20 11.33
CA ASP A 41 0.04 2.92 10.78
C ASP A 41 -0.15 3.00 9.26
N THR A 42 -0.75 4.09 8.76
CA THR A 42 -0.91 4.27 7.31
C THR A 42 0.42 4.40 6.56
N VAL A 43 1.44 5.03 7.17
CA VAL A 43 2.78 5.14 6.59
C VAL A 43 3.45 3.76 6.57
N GLU A 44 3.43 3.03 7.68
CA GLU A 44 4.04 1.68 7.75
C GLU A 44 3.35 0.68 6.82
N LEU A 45 2.04 0.78 6.65
CA LEU A 45 1.27 -0.03 5.70
C LEU A 45 1.70 0.24 4.27
N LEU A 46 1.80 1.51 3.86
CA LEU A 46 2.23 1.87 2.51
C LEU A 46 3.69 1.45 2.24
N MET A 47 4.58 1.58 3.22
CA MET A 47 5.95 1.07 3.12
C MET A 47 5.98 -0.46 2.95
N GLY A 48 5.13 -1.20 3.69
CA GLY A 48 5.00 -2.65 3.52
C GLY A 48 4.48 -3.05 2.14
N VAL A 49 3.59 -2.24 1.56
CA VAL A 49 3.12 -2.40 0.18
C VAL A 49 4.26 -2.12 -0.81
N GLU A 50 5.02 -1.04 -0.65
CA GLU A 50 6.17 -0.71 -1.50
C GLU A 50 7.20 -1.83 -1.54
N GLU A 51 7.60 -2.36 -0.38
CA GLU A 51 8.53 -3.47 -0.27
C GLU A 51 7.98 -4.76 -0.90
N THR A 52 6.72 -5.10 -0.64
CA THR A 52 6.10 -6.35 -1.12
C THR A 52 5.94 -6.37 -2.64
N PHE A 53 5.61 -5.22 -3.23
CA PHE A 53 5.38 -5.10 -4.67
C PHE A 53 6.60 -4.56 -5.42
N ASN A 54 7.66 -4.18 -4.71
CA ASN A 54 8.88 -3.55 -5.24
C ASN A 54 8.55 -2.35 -6.14
N ILE A 55 7.79 -1.42 -5.57
CA ILE A 55 7.36 -0.16 -6.19
C ILE A 55 7.74 1.02 -5.29
N GLU A 56 7.53 2.22 -5.81
CA GLU A 56 7.68 3.48 -5.09
C GLU A 56 6.36 4.26 -5.22
N ILE A 57 5.83 4.74 -4.09
CA ILE A 57 4.61 5.54 -4.01
C ILE A 57 5.05 6.96 -3.66
N PRO A 58 4.91 7.93 -4.57
CA PRO A 58 5.24 9.31 -4.27
C PRO A 58 4.42 9.84 -3.10
N ASP A 59 5.00 10.69 -2.26
CA ASP A 59 4.31 11.30 -1.10
C ASP A 59 2.98 11.98 -1.48
N GLU A 60 2.96 12.65 -2.64
CA GLU A 60 1.77 13.32 -3.18
C GLU A 60 0.62 12.36 -3.54
N GLU A 61 0.94 11.10 -3.79
CA GLU A 61 -0.01 10.03 -4.07
C GLU A 61 -0.37 9.24 -2.80
N ALA A 62 0.62 8.98 -1.92
CA ALA A 62 0.43 8.30 -0.64
C ALA A 62 -0.73 8.90 0.17
N GLY A 63 -0.79 10.23 0.27
CA GLY A 63 -1.88 10.93 0.97
C GLY A 63 -3.27 10.76 0.35
N LYS A 64 -3.38 10.27 -0.89
CA LYS A 64 -4.66 9.99 -1.57
C LYS A 64 -5.11 8.53 -1.40
N LEU A 65 -4.19 7.63 -1.04
CA LEU A 65 -4.42 6.20 -0.87
C LEU A 65 -5.07 5.88 0.48
N GLU A 66 -6.24 6.45 0.74
CA GLU A 66 -6.90 6.40 2.05
C GLU A 66 -7.75 5.14 2.28
N THR A 67 -7.98 4.35 1.22
CA THR A 67 -8.86 3.17 1.24
C THR A 67 -8.18 1.97 0.59
N VAL A 68 -8.55 0.76 1.00
CA VAL A 68 -8.01 -0.51 0.48
C VAL A 68 -8.12 -0.59 -1.06
N GLY A 69 -9.29 -0.24 -1.61
CA GLY A 69 -9.55 -0.29 -3.05
C GLY A 69 -8.64 0.64 -3.84
N LYS A 70 -8.40 1.86 -3.36
CA LYS A 70 -7.46 2.81 -3.99
C LYS A 70 -6.03 2.25 -4.06
N VAL A 71 -5.56 1.56 -3.01
CA VAL A 71 -4.24 0.90 -3.03
C VAL A 71 -4.22 -0.22 -4.06
N ILE A 72 -5.25 -1.06 -4.10
CA ILE A 72 -5.38 -2.15 -5.08
C ILE A 72 -5.42 -1.60 -6.51
N ASP A 73 -6.20 -0.53 -6.73
CA ASP A 73 -6.32 0.15 -8.02
C ASP A 73 -4.99 0.74 -8.47
N TYR A 74 -4.27 1.41 -7.56
CA TYR A 74 -2.93 1.93 -7.82
C TYR A 74 -1.98 0.81 -8.27
N LEU A 75 -1.91 -0.27 -7.49
CA LEU A 75 -1.06 -1.44 -7.79
C LEU A 75 -1.46 -2.16 -9.09
N THR A 76 -2.74 -2.13 -9.44
CA THR A 76 -3.25 -2.73 -10.69
C THR A 76 -2.92 -1.87 -11.90
N TRP A 77 -2.96 -0.55 -11.74
CA TRP A 77 -2.69 0.39 -12.83
C TRP A 77 -1.21 0.45 -13.19
N GLN A 78 -0.30 0.33 -12.20
CA GLN A 78 1.14 0.43 -12.41
C GLN A 78 1.63 -0.60 -13.46
N PRO A 79 1.94 -0.17 -14.70
CA PRO A 79 2.64 -1.03 -15.64
C PRO A 79 4.07 -1.13 -15.12
N LYS A 80 4.59 -2.33 -14.83
CA LYS A 80 5.96 -2.57 -14.33
C LYS A 80 7.01 -1.71 -15.06
N THR A 81 7.28 -0.50 -14.57
CA THR A 81 8.26 0.41 -15.16
C THR A 81 9.55 0.29 -14.36
N ARG A 82 10.47 -0.47 -14.97
CA ARG A 82 11.93 -0.40 -14.85
C ARG A 82 12.48 0.44 -13.68
N ILE A 83 12.95 -0.27 -12.66
CA ILE A 83 14.29 -0.15 -12.05
C ILE A 83 14.99 1.19 -12.41
N GLY A 84 14.82 2.19 -11.54
CA GLY A 84 15.62 3.41 -11.49
C GLY A 84 16.50 3.36 -10.26
N TRP A 85 17.71 2.84 -10.41
CA TRP A 85 18.79 3.09 -9.46
C TRP A 85 18.99 4.61 -9.36
N VAL A 86 19.54 5.09 -8.24
CA VAL A 86 19.96 6.50 -7.96
C VAL A 86 19.00 7.29 -7.06
N TYR A 87 18.98 6.97 -5.75
CA TYR A 87 18.86 7.98 -4.68
C TYR A 87 19.69 7.61 -3.43
N TRP A 88 20.90 7.04 -3.61
CA TRP A 88 21.98 7.12 -2.61
C TRP A 88 23.32 7.21 -3.36
N SER A 89 23.60 8.40 -3.89
CA SER A 89 24.94 8.85 -4.24
C SER A 89 25.03 10.33 -3.86
N HIS A 90 25.05 10.58 -2.55
CA HIS A 90 25.69 11.79 -2.04
C HIS A 90 27.14 11.43 -1.74
N PRO A 91 28.11 12.12 -2.35
CA PRO A 91 29.51 11.92 -2.05
C PRO A 91 29.82 12.52 -0.67
N VAL A 92 30.47 11.71 0.17
CA VAL A 92 31.53 12.15 1.09
C VAL A 92 32.56 11.06 1.17
#